data_AF-A0A100IR52-F1
#
_entry.id   AF-A0A100IR52-F1
#
_cell.length_a   1.000
_cell.length_b   1.000
_cell.length_c   1.000
_cell.angle_alpha   90.00
_cell.angle_beta   90.00
_cell.angle_gamma   90.00
#
_symmetry.space_group_name_H-M   'P 1'
#
loop_
_entity.id
_entity.type
_entity.pdbx_description
1 polymer ?
#
loop_
_entity_poly.entity_id
_entity_poly.type
_entity_poly.pdbx_seq_one_letter_code
_entity_poly.pdbx_strand_id
1 'polypeptide(L)'
;MRMSLATPQGWEIPVTQRAYISKSHGGRLELATIDVPKYRVDEILVKILFSGVCHTDFHAWKGHWPVKPKDNLVGGHEGVGIVVALGKDVRGISIGDKVGIQWVNRTCEVCGFCSRGSQPLCPHIQLSGYTVDGTFQQYCVCKAENAVRIPSGMPLDQAAPIMCAGLTVYKALKECRLERGELVAIAGAGGGLGTLACQFARACGYRVLAISAGESKRKMCVEKLGADYFVDYKSSSDLIEEIKEVTQGGPNAVIVVSSTTKPFDDAIHYVKPMGIIVAVGLPPGCMNADIFTMVLRNITIKGSYVGNRHETEAALEIACRSGIIPPYKVLDAHELPKVYELMENGEMEGRAVLRIADDKVQSTPVRLTAQLEPRFCPEQFTLGTRLAYRLEELGVTDYFAVPGDFNLGLLDELLKNGYIRMIGCCTELNAGYAADGYARTSPGKVAVVFVTFMVGGLSLINAIAGYPKILG
;
A
#
# COMPACT_ATOMS: atom_id res chain seq x y z
N MET A 1 17.85 -2.53 34.71
CA MET A 1 17.95 -1.70 33.49
C MET A 1 17.66 -2.62 32.31
N ARG A 2 16.44 -2.61 31.75
CA ARG A 2 16.06 -3.54 30.66
C ARG A 2 16.63 -2.95 29.35
N MET A 3 17.57 -3.66 28.74
CA MET A 3 18.30 -3.19 27.55
C MET A 3 17.41 -3.25 26.29
N SER A 4 17.61 -2.30 25.37
CA SER A 4 17.01 -2.26 24.02
C SER A 4 17.51 -3.45 23.18
N LEU A 5 16.67 -3.93 22.26
CA LEU A 5 17.08 -4.90 21.26
C LEU A 5 17.59 -4.13 20.04
N ALA A 6 18.87 -4.30 19.71
CA ALA A 6 19.44 -3.79 18.46
C ALA A 6 19.09 -4.73 17.31
N THR A 7 18.60 -4.18 16.20
CA THR A 7 18.39 -4.94 14.97
C THR A 7 19.65 -4.95 14.10
N PRO A 8 19.79 -5.90 13.15
CA PRO A 8 20.97 -5.98 12.28
C PRO A 8 21.30 -4.69 11.51
N GLN A 9 20.32 -3.83 11.22
CA GLN A 9 20.52 -2.51 10.59
C GLN A 9 20.61 -1.33 11.58
N GLY A 10 20.87 -1.58 12.87
CA GLY A 10 21.15 -0.52 13.84
C GLY A 10 19.93 0.21 14.42
N TRP A 11 18.72 -0.32 14.26
CA TRP A 11 17.57 0.21 15.01
C TRP A 11 17.62 -0.24 16.46
N GLU A 12 17.67 0.70 17.39
CA GLU A 12 17.40 0.45 18.80
C GLU A 12 15.90 0.47 19.06
N ILE A 13 15.32 -0.70 19.36
CA ILE A 13 13.90 -0.80 19.71
C ILE A 13 13.77 -0.56 21.22
N PRO A 14 13.03 0.49 21.64
CA PRO A 14 12.85 0.77 23.06
C PRO A 14 11.95 -0.28 23.71
N VAL A 15 12.05 -0.41 25.03
CA VAL A 15 11.18 -1.32 25.80
C VAL A 15 9.76 -0.74 25.92
N THR A 16 9.65 0.58 26.00
CA THR A 16 8.39 1.30 26.15
C THR A 16 8.22 2.36 25.04
N GLN A 17 6.99 2.78 24.84
CA GLN A 17 6.58 3.75 23.85
C GLN A 17 5.40 4.58 24.34
N ARG A 18 5.12 5.69 23.65
CA ARG A 18 3.92 6.51 23.85
C ARG A 18 2.79 6.07 22.93
N ALA A 19 1.57 6.06 23.46
CA ALA A 19 0.35 5.75 22.72
C ALA A 19 -0.84 6.54 23.25
N TYR A 20 -1.82 6.82 22.39
CA TYR A 20 -3.14 7.28 22.82
C TYR A 20 -4.05 6.08 23.05
N ILE A 21 -4.48 5.92 24.30
CA ILE A 21 -5.30 4.79 24.73
C ILE A 21 -6.64 5.27 25.28
N SER A 22 -7.70 4.51 25.00
CA SER A 22 -8.97 4.61 25.72
C SER A 22 -9.17 3.36 26.57
N LYS A 23 -9.40 3.54 27.87
CA LYS A 23 -9.63 2.43 28.82
C LYS A 23 -11.06 1.88 28.75
N SER A 24 -12.01 2.68 28.28
CA SER A 24 -13.43 2.33 28.09
C SER A 24 -13.98 2.95 26.81
N HIS A 25 -15.10 2.43 26.31
CA HIS A 25 -15.79 3.03 25.16
C HIS A 25 -16.31 4.42 25.49
N GLY A 26 -16.00 5.41 24.65
CA GLY A 26 -16.31 6.82 24.86
C GLY A 26 -15.56 7.48 26.03
N GLY A 27 -14.63 6.76 26.65
CA GLY A 27 -13.80 7.27 27.74
C GLY A 27 -12.76 8.29 27.27
N ARG A 28 -12.09 8.93 28.22
CA ARG A 28 -11.01 9.89 27.91
C ARG A 28 -9.88 9.20 27.12
N LEU A 29 -9.46 9.85 26.03
CA LEU A 29 -8.22 9.50 25.35
C LEU A 29 -7.02 10.02 26.14
N GLU A 30 -6.19 9.11 26.64
CA GLU A 30 -5.04 9.42 27.47
C GLU A 30 -3.73 9.13 26.71
N LEU A 31 -2.78 10.05 26.78
CA LEU A 31 -1.40 9.76 26.40
C LEU A 31 -0.78 8.90 27.50
N ALA A 32 -0.45 7.64 27.18
CA ALA A 32 0.13 6.70 28.12
C ALA A 32 1.51 6.23 27.64
N THR A 33 2.34 5.81 28.58
CA THR A 33 3.54 5.01 28.29
C THR A 33 3.16 3.54 28.42
N ILE A 34 3.31 2.78 27.34
CA ILE A 34 3.01 1.35 27.25
C ILE A 34 4.24 0.59 26.76
N ASP A 35 4.24 -0.73 26.90
CA ASP A 35 5.31 -1.56 26.33
C ASP A 35 5.26 -1.54 24.79
N VAL A 36 6.43 -1.60 24.15
CA VAL A 36 6.49 -1.89 22.71
C VAL A 36 5.97 -3.32 22.48
N PRO A 37 5.03 -3.53 21.54
CA PRO A 37 4.44 -4.84 21.33
C PRO A 37 5.51 -5.84 20.88
N LYS A 38 5.43 -7.06 21.43
CA LYS A 38 6.15 -8.21 20.89
C LYS A 38 5.52 -8.60 19.55
N TYR A 39 6.34 -8.97 18.59
CA TYR A 39 5.91 -9.45 17.27
C TYR A 39 6.12 -10.97 17.16
N ARG A 40 5.24 -11.61 16.37
CA ARG A 40 5.28 -13.04 16.05
C ARG A 40 6.25 -13.34 14.91
N VAL A 41 6.43 -14.62 14.64
CA VAL A 41 7.30 -15.14 13.59
C VAL A 41 6.89 -14.69 12.18
N ASP A 42 5.60 -14.38 11.98
CA ASP A 42 5.00 -13.91 10.72
C ASP A 42 4.62 -12.41 10.73
N GLU A 43 5.07 -11.67 11.74
CA GLU A 43 4.75 -10.25 11.91
C GLU A 43 5.96 -9.34 11.67
N ILE A 44 5.65 -8.12 11.31
CA ILE A 44 6.59 -7.01 11.28
C ILE A 44 6.30 -6.06 12.44
N LEU A 45 7.35 -5.46 12.99
CA LEU A 45 7.25 -4.31 13.89
C LEU A 45 7.52 -3.04 13.09
N VAL A 46 6.58 -2.11 13.13
CA VAL A 46 6.64 -0.88 12.33
C VAL A 46 6.69 0.33 13.26
N LYS A 47 7.70 1.19 13.09
CA LYS A 47 7.74 2.51 13.70
C LYS A 47 6.82 3.44 12.91
N ILE A 48 5.70 3.83 13.50
CA ILE A 48 4.68 4.67 12.87
C ILE A 48 5.17 6.11 12.83
N LEU A 49 5.13 6.71 11.64
CA LEU A 49 5.46 8.12 11.40
C LEU A 49 4.19 8.96 11.32
N PHE A 50 3.22 8.48 10.55
CA PHE A 50 1.94 9.15 10.34
C PHE A 50 0.78 8.18 10.54
N SER A 51 -0.36 8.68 11.00
CA SER A 51 -1.61 7.92 11.00
C SER A 51 -2.76 8.82 10.56
N GLY A 52 -3.53 8.39 9.57
CA GLY A 52 -4.81 9.01 9.26
C GLY A 52 -5.80 8.84 10.42
N VAL A 53 -6.81 9.71 10.46
CA VAL A 53 -7.93 9.64 11.39
C VAL A 53 -9.23 9.69 10.60
N CYS A 54 -10.12 8.73 10.81
CA CYS A 54 -11.45 8.77 10.21
C CYS A 54 -12.57 8.31 11.15
N HIS A 55 -13.82 8.37 10.68
CA HIS A 55 -15.01 8.08 11.48
C HIS A 55 -15.06 6.65 11.99
N THR A 56 -14.37 5.71 11.33
CA THR A 56 -14.19 4.34 11.85
C THR A 56 -13.49 4.36 13.22
N ASP A 57 -12.44 5.16 13.40
CA ASP A 57 -11.73 5.25 14.68
C ASP A 57 -12.61 5.87 15.78
N PHE A 58 -13.42 6.87 15.40
CA PHE A 58 -14.40 7.47 16.30
C PHE A 58 -15.51 6.48 16.71
N HIS A 59 -16.06 5.72 15.76
CA HIS A 59 -17.06 4.69 16.04
C HIS A 59 -16.52 3.53 16.86
N ALA A 60 -15.27 3.14 16.63
CA ALA A 60 -14.56 2.18 17.46
C ALA A 60 -14.41 2.72 18.89
N TRP A 61 -13.92 3.96 19.04
CA TRP A 61 -13.77 4.58 20.35
C TRP A 61 -15.09 4.67 21.12
N LYS A 62 -16.18 5.12 20.49
CA LYS A 62 -17.51 5.20 21.13
C LYS A 62 -18.18 3.83 21.30
N GLY A 63 -17.70 2.78 20.63
CA GLY A 63 -18.32 1.47 20.62
C GLY A 63 -19.73 1.46 19.99
N HIS A 64 -19.96 2.24 18.93
CA HIS A 64 -21.30 2.36 18.32
C HIS A 64 -21.77 1.09 17.60
N TRP A 65 -20.85 0.29 17.05
CA TRP A 65 -21.21 -0.87 16.25
C TRP A 65 -21.71 -2.07 17.10
N PRO A 66 -22.43 -3.03 16.48
CA PRO A 66 -22.96 -4.20 17.18
C PRO A 66 -21.87 -5.09 17.76
N VAL A 67 -20.81 -5.35 16.97
CA VAL A 67 -19.57 -5.92 17.49
C VAL A 67 -18.86 -4.80 18.26
N LYS A 68 -18.33 -5.11 19.44
CA LYS A 68 -17.59 -4.13 20.25
C LYS A 68 -16.08 -4.29 20.01
N PRO A 69 -15.33 -3.18 19.98
CA PRO A 69 -13.87 -3.24 20.01
C PRO A 69 -13.38 -3.78 21.35
N LYS A 70 -12.13 -4.23 21.40
CA LYS A 70 -11.50 -4.66 22.64
C LYS A 70 -11.42 -3.50 23.65
N ASP A 71 -11.32 -3.84 24.93
CA ASP A 71 -11.00 -2.87 25.98
C ASP A 71 -9.53 -2.46 25.91
N ASN A 72 -9.18 -1.34 26.57
CA ASN A 72 -7.81 -0.80 26.61
C ASN A 72 -7.20 -0.68 25.20
N LEU A 73 -7.91 0.02 24.34
CA LEU A 73 -7.61 0.08 22.91
C LEU A 73 -6.74 1.28 22.58
N VAL A 74 -5.64 1.02 21.87
CA VAL A 74 -5.00 2.03 21.02
C VAL A 74 -5.71 2.03 19.67
N GLY A 75 -6.33 3.16 19.29
CA GLY A 75 -7.06 3.29 18.02
C GLY A 75 -6.16 3.44 16.79
N GLY A 76 -6.77 3.73 15.63
CA GLY A 76 -6.08 4.08 14.39
C GLY A 76 -5.86 2.88 13.47
N HIS A 77 -6.20 3.04 12.19
CA HIS A 77 -6.04 2.00 11.16
C HIS A 77 -5.54 2.53 9.80
N GLU A 78 -4.90 3.70 9.82
CA GLU A 78 -4.39 4.40 8.65
C GLU A 78 -2.90 4.73 8.83
N GLY A 79 -2.15 3.79 9.42
CA GLY A 79 -0.76 4.02 9.82
C GLY A 79 0.21 3.88 8.66
N VAL A 80 1.23 4.73 8.64
CA VAL A 80 2.35 4.70 7.70
C VAL A 80 3.64 4.81 8.49
N GLY A 81 4.59 3.91 8.22
CA GLY A 81 5.81 3.85 9.00
C GLY A 81 6.93 3.08 8.34
N ILE A 82 7.98 2.84 9.13
CA ILE A 82 9.18 2.13 8.71
C ILE A 82 9.26 0.80 9.45
N VAL A 83 9.55 -0.28 8.73
CA VAL A 83 9.80 -1.59 9.33
C VAL A 83 11.09 -1.55 10.13
N VAL A 84 11.01 -1.86 11.43
CA VAL A 84 12.17 -1.85 12.35
C VAL A 84 12.55 -3.23 12.85
N ALA A 85 11.66 -4.23 12.76
CA ALA A 85 11.98 -5.64 13.00
C ALA A 85 11.06 -6.58 12.23
N LEU A 86 11.53 -7.81 12.06
CA LEU A 86 10.86 -8.87 11.30
C LEU A 86 10.81 -10.15 12.12
N GLY A 87 9.68 -10.84 12.09
CA GLY A 87 9.60 -12.24 12.46
C GLY A 87 10.40 -13.13 11.49
N LYS A 88 10.89 -14.26 12.00
CA LYS A 88 11.76 -15.19 11.25
C LYS A 88 11.13 -15.77 9.96
N ASP A 89 9.81 -15.81 9.87
CA ASP A 89 9.06 -16.39 8.74
C ASP A 89 8.60 -15.31 7.75
N VAL A 90 8.86 -14.04 8.03
CA VAL A 90 8.55 -12.93 7.12
C VAL A 90 9.39 -13.02 5.85
N ARG A 91 8.76 -12.79 4.69
CA ARG A 91 9.39 -12.78 3.36
C ARG A 91 8.92 -11.57 2.57
N GLY A 92 9.77 -11.09 1.66
CA GLY A 92 9.42 -10.01 0.72
C GLY A 92 9.18 -8.63 1.36
N ILE A 93 9.57 -8.45 2.63
CA ILE A 93 9.64 -7.18 3.35
C ILE A 93 10.97 -7.16 4.10
N SER A 94 11.67 -6.04 4.05
CA SER A 94 12.95 -5.80 4.69
C SER A 94 12.83 -4.76 5.80
N ILE A 95 13.74 -4.81 6.78
CA ILE A 95 13.91 -3.70 7.72
C ILE A 95 14.34 -2.46 6.93
N GLY A 96 13.75 -1.31 7.26
CA GLY A 96 13.90 -0.05 6.52
C GLY A 96 12.81 0.20 5.47
N ASP A 97 12.03 -0.81 5.09
CA ASP A 97 10.93 -0.63 4.13
C ASP A 97 9.85 0.32 4.70
N LYS A 98 9.29 1.14 3.81
CA LYS A 98 8.15 2.02 4.11
C LYS A 98 6.86 1.25 3.85
N VAL A 99 6.06 1.05 4.89
CA VAL A 99 4.84 0.24 4.83
C VAL A 99 3.65 0.93 5.48
N GLY A 100 2.45 0.56 5.02
CA GLY A 100 1.18 0.93 5.59
C GLY A 100 0.57 -0.17 6.45
N ILE A 101 -0.08 0.23 7.54
CA ILE A 101 -0.90 -0.61 8.40
C ILE A 101 -2.35 -0.14 8.26
N GLN A 102 -3.16 -0.96 7.60
CA GLN A 102 -4.55 -0.68 7.27
C GLN A 102 -5.52 -1.34 8.27
N TRP A 103 -6.82 -1.21 8.00
CA TRP A 103 -7.89 -1.85 8.78
C TRP A 103 -7.70 -3.35 8.98
N VAL A 104 -7.46 -4.11 7.91
CA VAL A 104 -7.17 -5.54 7.98
C VAL A 104 -5.73 -5.75 8.45
N ASN A 105 -5.55 -6.17 9.71
CA ASN A 105 -4.24 -6.42 10.31
C ASN A 105 -3.76 -7.86 10.07
N ARG A 106 -4.64 -8.83 10.34
CA ARG A 106 -4.33 -10.27 10.23
C ARG A 106 -5.51 -11.05 9.66
N THR A 107 -5.18 -12.06 8.88
CA THR A 107 -6.11 -13.06 8.33
C THR A 107 -5.51 -14.46 8.41
N CYS A 108 -6.34 -15.50 8.26
CA CYS A 108 -5.88 -16.89 8.36
C CYS A 108 -5.16 -17.42 7.11
N GLU A 109 -5.27 -16.73 5.97
CA GLU A 109 -4.70 -17.09 4.66
C GLU A 109 -5.20 -18.39 4.01
N VAL A 110 -5.93 -19.24 4.73
CA VAL A 110 -6.31 -20.58 4.27
C VAL A 110 -7.80 -20.75 3.99
N CYS A 111 -8.66 -19.84 4.45
CA CYS A 111 -10.10 -19.95 4.22
C CYS A 111 -10.49 -19.57 2.78
N GLY A 112 -11.70 -19.97 2.37
CA GLY A 112 -12.22 -19.71 1.03
C GLY A 112 -12.31 -18.23 0.63
N PHE A 113 -12.36 -17.31 1.60
CA PHE A 113 -12.31 -15.87 1.33
C PHE A 113 -10.87 -15.39 1.10
N CYS A 114 -9.92 -15.83 1.94
CA CYS A 114 -8.52 -15.43 1.79
C CYS A 114 -7.93 -15.94 0.47
N SER A 115 -8.22 -17.20 0.10
CA SER A 115 -7.72 -17.79 -1.15
C SER A 115 -8.25 -17.14 -2.43
N ARG A 116 -9.30 -16.31 -2.34
CA ARG A 116 -9.89 -15.57 -3.47
C ARG A 116 -9.64 -14.07 -3.39
N GLY A 117 -8.73 -13.61 -2.54
CA GLY A 117 -8.44 -12.18 -2.38
C GLY A 117 -9.58 -11.39 -1.71
N SER A 118 -10.45 -12.05 -0.93
CA SER A 118 -11.51 -11.44 -0.13
C SER A 118 -11.17 -11.45 1.37
N GLN A 119 -9.90 -11.19 1.71
CA GLN A 119 -9.38 -11.18 3.08
C GLN A 119 -10.26 -10.40 4.09
N PRO A 120 -10.88 -9.25 3.75
CA PRO A 120 -11.78 -8.55 4.68
C PRO A 120 -12.96 -9.37 5.21
N LEU A 121 -13.31 -10.49 4.55
CA LEU A 121 -14.39 -11.40 4.95
C LEU A 121 -13.88 -12.64 5.69
N CYS A 122 -12.60 -12.67 6.08
CA CYS A 122 -12.03 -13.79 6.81
C CYS A 122 -12.73 -13.97 8.18
N PRO A 123 -13.15 -15.20 8.56
CA PRO A 123 -13.78 -15.44 9.86
C PRO A 123 -12.81 -15.32 11.04
N HIS A 124 -11.49 -15.29 10.78
CA HIS A 124 -10.43 -15.11 11.77
C HIS A 124 -9.69 -13.78 11.58
N ILE A 125 -10.39 -12.79 11.02
CA ILE A 125 -9.84 -11.46 10.80
C ILE A 125 -9.49 -10.78 12.13
N GLN A 126 -8.35 -10.09 12.16
CA GLN A 126 -8.03 -9.11 13.20
C GLN A 126 -7.92 -7.73 12.56
N LEU A 127 -8.45 -6.74 13.27
CA LEU A 127 -8.66 -5.39 12.80
C LEU A 127 -7.84 -4.40 13.62
N SER A 128 -6.98 -3.63 12.94
CA SER A 128 -6.15 -2.58 13.54
C SER A 128 -7.03 -1.53 14.19
N GLY A 129 -6.72 -1.12 15.42
CA GLY A 129 -7.50 -0.11 16.13
C GLY A 129 -8.91 -0.59 16.49
N TYR A 130 -9.11 -1.90 16.62
CA TYR A 130 -10.41 -2.47 16.95
C TYR A 130 -10.34 -3.80 17.71
N THR A 131 -9.91 -4.90 17.07
CA THR A 131 -9.68 -6.18 17.77
C THR A 131 -8.23 -6.31 18.26
N VAL A 132 -7.33 -5.54 17.66
CA VAL A 132 -5.93 -5.39 18.07
C VAL A 132 -5.58 -3.91 18.14
N ASP A 133 -4.49 -3.58 18.83
CA ASP A 133 -4.02 -2.20 18.92
C ASP A 133 -3.61 -1.65 17.56
N GLY A 134 -3.97 -0.40 17.32
CA GLY A 134 -3.86 0.28 16.05
C GLY A 134 -2.61 1.13 15.90
N THR A 135 -2.77 2.28 15.25
CA THR A 135 -1.67 3.11 14.72
C THR A 135 -1.50 4.45 15.43
N PHE A 136 -2.33 4.76 16.44
CA PHE A 136 -2.14 5.90 17.34
C PHE A 136 -1.08 5.64 18.44
N GLN A 137 0.04 5.02 18.05
CA GLN A 137 1.18 4.66 18.88
C GLN A 137 2.47 4.67 18.06
N GLN A 138 3.61 4.78 18.72
CA GLN A 138 4.91 4.91 18.03
C GLN A 138 5.36 3.62 17.33
N TYR A 139 4.95 2.45 17.82
CA TYR A 139 5.30 1.13 17.29
C TYR A 139 4.05 0.23 17.25
N CYS A 140 3.77 -0.35 16.08
CA CYS A 140 2.62 -1.21 15.85
C CYS A 140 3.08 -2.52 15.19
N VAL A 141 2.36 -3.62 15.45
CA VAL A 141 2.58 -4.90 14.79
C VAL A 141 1.52 -5.16 13.73
N CYS A 142 1.92 -5.80 12.65
CA CYS A 142 1.03 -6.26 11.59
C CYS A 142 1.56 -7.57 11.02
N LYS A 143 0.65 -8.46 10.58
CA LYS A 143 1.05 -9.63 9.82
C LYS A 143 1.66 -9.17 8.50
N ALA A 144 2.84 -9.69 8.15
CA ALA A 144 3.61 -9.23 6.99
C ALA A 144 2.80 -9.30 5.68
N GLU A 145 1.97 -10.33 5.50
CA GLU A 145 1.14 -10.50 4.31
C GLU A 145 0.03 -9.44 4.16
N ASN A 146 -0.29 -8.70 5.21
CA ASN A 146 -1.30 -7.63 5.17
C ASN A 146 -0.71 -6.22 5.22
N ALA A 147 0.60 -6.10 5.48
CA ALA A 147 1.32 -4.82 5.40
C ALA A 147 1.35 -4.32 3.95
N VAL A 148 0.96 -3.07 3.75
CA VAL A 148 0.82 -2.45 2.43
C VAL A 148 2.15 -1.84 2.02
N ARG A 149 2.66 -2.15 0.83
CA ARG A 149 3.87 -1.48 0.31
C ARG A 149 3.52 -0.11 -0.24
N ILE A 150 4.34 0.88 0.09
CA ILE A 150 4.13 2.26 -0.36
C ILE A 150 5.02 2.53 -1.58
N PRO A 151 4.46 3.01 -2.71
CA PRO A 151 5.25 3.35 -3.90
C PRO A 151 6.39 4.33 -3.61
N SER A 152 7.54 4.11 -4.25
CA SER A 152 8.69 5.02 -4.12
C SER A 152 8.31 6.42 -4.61
N GLY A 153 8.57 7.44 -3.79
CA GLY A 153 8.31 8.83 -4.13
C GLY A 153 6.96 9.38 -3.65
N MET A 154 6.06 8.53 -3.14
CA MET A 154 4.84 9.02 -2.48
C MET A 154 5.16 9.62 -1.10
N PRO A 155 4.72 10.85 -0.79
CA PRO A 155 4.78 11.39 0.56
C PRO A 155 4.04 10.50 1.56
N LEU A 156 4.67 10.21 2.69
CA LEU A 156 4.16 9.21 3.64
C LEU A 156 2.90 9.67 4.39
N ASP A 157 2.80 10.97 4.66
CA ASP A 157 1.59 11.60 5.19
C ASP A 157 0.43 11.52 4.20
N GLN A 158 0.70 11.68 2.89
CA GLN A 158 -0.29 11.53 1.82
C GLN A 158 -0.78 10.08 1.66
N ALA A 159 0.09 9.09 1.91
CA ALA A 159 -0.27 7.68 1.81
C ALA A 159 -1.30 7.25 2.87
N ALA A 160 -1.26 7.85 4.08
CA ALA A 160 -2.11 7.44 5.20
C ALA A 160 -3.62 7.50 4.89
N PRO A 161 -4.20 8.62 4.39
CA PRO A 161 -5.61 8.68 3.98
C PRO A 161 -6.02 7.68 2.89
N ILE A 162 -5.06 7.23 2.07
CA ILE A 162 -5.32 6.27 0.99
C ILE A 162 -5.48 4.85 1.57
N MET A 163 -4.84 4.53 2.69
CA MET A 163 -4.91 3.20 3.34
C MET A 163 -6.32 2.79 3.76
N CYS A 164 -7.19 3.76 4.05
CA CYS A 164 -8.59 3.51 4.33
C CYS A 164 -9.48 4.05 3.22
N ALA A 165 -9.57 5.37 3.09
CA ALA A 165 -10.58 5.94 2.22
C ALA A 165 -10.27 5.82 0.74
N GLY A 166 -9.00 6.01 0.35
CA GLY A 166 -8.58 5.80 -1.04
C GLY A 166 -8.85 4.38 -1.49
N LEU A 167 -8.43 3.39 -0.69
CA LEU A 167 -8.76 1.98 -0.86
C LEU A 167 -10.27 1.75 -0.98
N THR A 168 -11.05 2.31 -0.06
CA THR A 168 -12.50 2.09 0.02
C THR A 168 -13.21 2.59 -1.23
N VAL A 169 -12.89 3.79 -1.70
CA VAL A 169 -13.52 4.34 -2.91
C VAL A 169 -12.99 3.68 -4.18
N TYR A 170 -11.71 3.28 -4.21
CA TYR A 170 -11.15 2.50 -5.31
C TYR A 170 -11.85 1.13 -5.43
N LYS A 171 -12.05 0.43 -4.30
CA LYS A 171 -12.82 -0.81 -4.23
C LYS A 171 -14.26 -0.60 -4.68
N ALA A 172 -14.92 0.46 -4.22
CA ALA A 172 -16.29 0.79 -4.62
C ALA A 172 -16.40 1.01 -6.15
N LEU A 173 -15.43 1.72 -6.75
CA LEU A 173 -15.37 1.91 -8.20
C LEU A 173 -15.20 0.59 -8.96
N LYS A 174 -14.43 -0.36 -8.43
CA LYS A 174 -14.33 -1.72 -9.01
C LYS A 174 -15.65 -2.47 -8.93
N GLU A 175 -16.42 -2.30 -7.85
CA GLU A 175 -17.75 -2.91 -7.71
C GLU A 175 -18.78 -2.35 -8.70
N CYS A 176 -18.59 -1.12 -9.19
CA CYS A 176 -19.44 -0.52 -10.22
C CYS A 176 -19.33 -1.21 -11.59
N ARG A 177 -18.23 -1.93 -11.88
CA ARG A 177 -17.99 -2.64 -13.16
C ARG A 177 -18.20 -1.77 -14.41
N LEU A 178 -17.78 -0.51 -14.33
CA LEU A 178 -17.96 0.46 -15.41
C LEU A 178 -16.92 0.29 -16.52
N GLU A 179 -17.32 0.66 -17.72
CA GLU A 179 -16.42 0.90 -18.84
C GLU A 179 -15.95 2.37 -18.86
N ARG A 180 -14.83 2.63 -19.54
CA ARG A 180 -14.32 4.00 -19.71
C ARG A 180 -15.36 4.87 -20.42
N GLY A 181 -15.52 6.11 -19.96
CA GLY A 181 -16.52 7.04 -20.47
C GLY A 181 -17.92 6.89 -19.86
N GLU A 182 -18.21 5.78 -19.19
CA GLU A 182 -19.46 5.63 -18.45
C GLU A 182 -19.52 6.57 -17.23
N LEU A 183 -20.73 6.92 -16.82
CA LEU A 183 -21.00 7.90 -15.77
C LEU A 183 -21.21 7.23 -14.41
N VAL A 184 -20.43 7.67 -13.42
CA VAL A 184 -20.65 7.34 -12.01
C VAL A 184 -21.16 8.56 -11.24
N ALA A 185 -22.25 8.40 -10.50
CA ALA A 185 -22.70 9.39 -9.53
C ALA A 185 -22.07 9.11 -8.17
N ILE A 186 -21.53 10.15 -7.53
CA ILE A 186 -20.97 10.10 -6.18
C ILE A 186 -21.92 10.84 -5.24
N ALA A 187 -22.72 10.10 -4.49
CA ALA A 187 -23.63 10.66 -3.49
C ALA A 187 -22.86 10.95 -2.19
N GLY A 188 -22.65 12.24 -1.91
CA GLY A 188 -21.72 12.70 -0.87
C GLY A 188 -20.37 13.18 -1.43
N ALA A 189 -20.33 13.63 -2.68
CA ALA A 189 -19.11 13.98 -3.42
C ALA A 189 -18.22 15.02 -2.73
N GLY A 190 -18.80 15.99 -2.03
CA GLY A 190 -18.02 17.03 -1.35
C GLY A 190 -17.50 16.66 0.03
N GLY A 191 -17.61 15.40 0.46
CA GLY A 191 -17.06 14.89 1.72
C GLY A 191 -15.66 14.26 1.56
N GLY A 192 -15.06 13.83 2.67
CA GLY A 192 -13.70 13.26 2.67
C GLY A 192 -13.55 11.98 1.83
N LEU A 193 -14.56 11.11 1.73
CA LEU A 193 -14.54 9.96 0.81
C LEU A 193 -14.92 10.40 -0.61
N GLY A 194 -15.98 11.21 -0.74
CA GLY A 194 -16.50 11.64 -2.04
C GLY A 194 -15.45 12.35 -2.89
N THR A 195 -14.62 13.21 -2.28
CA THR A 195 -13.55 13.93 -2.99
C THR A 195 -12.49 12.99 -3.56
N LEU A 196 -12.16 11.90 -2.85
CA LEU A 196 -11.29 10.85 -3.37
C LEU A 196 -11.99 10.01 -4.44
N ALA A 197 -13.27 9.69 -4.24
CA ALA A 197 -14.04 8.93 -5.22
C ALA A 197 -14.11 9.65 -6.58
N CYS A 198 -14.31 10.97 -6.58
CA CYS A 198 -14.24 11.80 -7.79
C CYS A 198 -12.86 11.70 -8.48
N GLN A 199 -11.77 11.86 -7.73
CA GLN A 199 -10.41 11.80 -8.27
C GLN A 199 -10.07 10.41 -8.84
N PHE A 200 -10.38 9.34 -8.11
CA PHE A 200 -10.16 7.97 -8.57
C PHE A 200 -11.04 7.63 -9.78
N ALA A 201 -12.30 8.08 -9.81
CA ALA A 201 -13.18 7.85 -10.95
C ALA A 201 -12.63 8.50 -12.22
N ARG A 202 -12.15 9.75 -12.13
CA ARG A 202 -11.48 10.44 -13.23
C ARG A 202 -10.19 9.75 -13.67
N ALA A 203 -9.36 9.32 -12.71
CA ALA A 203 -8.14 8.57 -13.00
C ALA A 203 -8.40 7.23 -13.70
N CYS A 204 -9.54 6.58 -13.41
CA CYS A 204 -9.99 5.36 -14.09
C CYS A 204 -10.63 5.63 -15.47
N GLY A 205 -10.85 6.90 -15.86
CA GLY A 205 -11.44 7.29 -17.14
C GLY A 205 -12.98 7.29 -17.14
N TYR A 206 -13.61 7.37 -15.97
CA TYR A 206 -15.06 7.52 -15.86
C TYR A 206 -15.47 8.99 -15.85
N ARG A 207 -16.70 9.24 -16.29
CA ARG A 207 -17.36 10.54 -16.10
C ARG A 207 -17.96 10.58 -14.70
N VAL A 208 -18.00 11.76 -14.09
CA VAL A 208 -18.40 11.93 -12.68
C VAL A 208 -19.56 12.92 -12.57
N LEU A 209 -20.66 12.46 -11.96
CA LEU A 209 -21.70 13.31 -11.40
C LEU A 209 -21.45 13.45 -9.90
N ALA A 210 -21.14 14.67 -9.44
CA ALA A 210 -20.99 14.99 -8.03
C ALA A 210 -22.33 15.43 -7.42
N ILE A 211 -22.83 14.69 -6.42
CA ILE A 211 -24.03 15.09 -5.66
C ILE A 211 -23.57 15.57 -4.29
N SER A 212 -23.72 16.87 -4.04
CA SER A 212 -23.39 17.50 -2.76
C SER A 212 -24.23 18.76 -2.54
N ALA A 213 -23.86 19.65 -1.62
CA ALA A 213 -24.59 20.89 -1.39
C ALA A 213 -23.69 22.08 -1.08
N GLY A 214 -24.06 23.24 -1.62
CA GLY A 214 -23.41 24.52 -1.43
C GLY A 214 -22.37 24.85 -2.49
N GLU A 215 -22.24 26.14 -2.80
CA GLU A 215 -21.40 26.67 -3.88
C GLU A 215 -19.91 26.35 -3.69
N SER A 216 -19.41 26.36 -2.45
CA SER A 216 -18.02 25.98 -2.16
C SER A 216 -17.72 24.53 -2.60
N LYS A 217 -18.65 23.60 -2.35
CA LYS A 217 -18.50 22.19 -2.76
C LYS A 217 -18.69 22.03 -4.26
N ARG A 218 -19.57 22.80 -4.88
CA ARG A 218 -19.72 22.88 -6.35
C ARG A 218 -18.40 23.26 -7.01
N LYS A 219 -17.83 24.38 -6.57
CA LYS A 219 -16.55 24.90 -7.06
C LYS A 219 -15.43 23.88 -6.91
N MET A 220 -15.31 23.26 -5.74
CA MET A 220 -14.33 22.20 -5.50
C MET A 220 -14.53 21.01 -6.45
N CYS A 221 -15.74 20.46 -6.54
CA CYS A 221 -15.99 19.24 -7.33
C CYS A 221 -15.77 19.47 -8.83
N VAL A 222 -16.27 20.58 -9.37
CA VAL A 222 -16.21 20.87 -10.81
C VAL A 222 -14.83 21.40 -11.19
N GLU A 223 -14.34 22.46 -10.54
CA GLU A 223 -13.12 23.15 -10.98
C GLU A 223 -11.84 22.43 -10.55
N LYS A 224 -11.82 21.80 -9.37
CA LYS A 224 -10.59 21.16 -8.83
C LYS A 224 -10.55 19.66 -9.04
N LEU A 225 -11.68 18.97 -8.86
CA LEU A 225 -11.74 17.50 -8.95
C LEU A 225 -12.16 17.00 -10.34
N GLY A 226 -12.57 17.91 -11.24
CA GLY A 226 -12.94 17.58 -12.61
C GLY A 226 -14.24 16.78 -12.74
N ALA A 227 -15.21 16.99 -11.83
CA ALA A 227 -16.54 16.42 -12.00
C ALA A 227 -17.21 17.01 -13.26
N ASP A 228 -17.76 16.15 -14.12
CA ASP A 228 -18.45 16.54 -15.34
C ASP A 228 -19.78 17.26 -15.04
N TYR A 229 -20.42 16.86 -13.94
CA TYR A 229 -21.70 17.39 -13.50
C TYR A 229 -21.70 17.61 -11.98
N PHE A 230 -22.51 18.57 -11.53
CA PHE A 230 -22.78 18.79 -10.11
C PHE A 230 -24.26 19.08 -9.90
N VAL A 231 -24.87 18.40 -8.93
CA VAL A 231 -26.25 18.63 -8.50
C VAL A 231 -26.25 18.97 -7.01
N ASP A 232 -26.90 20.10 -6.68
CA ASP A 232 -27.04 20.58 -5.31
C ASP A 232 -28.34 20.06 -4.68
N TYR A 233 -28.23 19.09 -3.78
CA TYR A 233 -29.42 18.47 -3.16
C TYR A 233 -30.19 19.40 -2.22
N LYS A 234 -29.64 20.56 -1.82
CA LYS A 234 -30.34 21.54 -0.98
C LYS A 234 -31.16 22.53 -1.79
N SER A 235 -30.67 22.95 -2.96
CA SER A 235 -31.38 23.92 -3.81
C SER A 235 -32.29 23.27 -4.85
N SER A 236 -32.07 21.99 -5.17
CA SER A 236 -32.92 21.22 -6.07
C SER A 236 -34.34 21.06 -5.51
N SER A 237 -35.36 21.40 -6.31
CA SER A 237 -36.77 21.15 -5.99
C SER A 237 -37.17 19.68 -6.21
N ASP A 238 -36.54 19.01 -7.18
CA ASP A 238 -36.71 17.59 -7.46
C ASP A 238 -35.35 16.98 -7.85
N LEU A 239 -34.68 16.38 -6.86
CA LEU A 239 -33.34 15.85 -7.03
C LEU A 239 -33.27 14.71 -8.06
N ILE A 240 -34.32 13.91 -8.15
CA ILE A 240 -34.33 12.71 -8.99
C ILE A 240 -34.45 13.13 -10.45
N GLU A 241 -35.37 14.03 -10.76
CA GLU A 241 -35.57 14.53 -12.12
C GLU A 241 -34.38 15.40 -12.58
N GLU A 242 -33.86 16.29 -11.74
CA GLU A 242 -32.67 17.10 -12.10
C GLU A 242 -31.47 16.20 -12.46
N ILE A 243 -31.22 15.13 -11.69
CA ILE A 243 -30.17 14.16 -12.00
C ILE A 243 -30.43 13.51 -13.36
N LYS A 244 -31.65 13.03 -13.63
CA LYS A 244 -31.97 12.37 -14.90
C LYS A 244 -31.82 13.33 -16.08
N GLU A 245 -32.25 14.58 -15.95
CA GLU A 245 -32.13 15.60 -16.99
C GLU A 245 -30.66 15.89 -17.33
N VAL A 246 -29.85 16.23 -16.32
CA VAL A 246 -28.43 16.56 -16.50
C VAL A 246 -27.63 15.39 -17.06
N THR A 247 -28.01 14.16 -16.73
CA THR A 247 -27.31 12.94 -17.14
C THR A 247 -27.93 12.23 -18.35
N GLN A 248 -29.03 12.76 -18.90
CA GLN A 248 -29.78 12.17 -20.01
C GLN A 248 -30.26 10.72 -19.73
N GLY A 249 -30.86 10.51 -18.55
CA GLY A 249 -31.53 9.27 -18.17
C GLY A 249 -30.97 8.54 -16.95
N GLY A 250 -29.93 9.07 -16.31
CA GLY A 250 -29.33 8.54 -15.09
C GLY A 250 -27.90 8.03 -15.26
N PRO A 251 -27.12 7.96 -14.17
CA PRO A 251 -25.76 7.40 -14.19
C PRO A 251 -25.77 5.88 -14.37
N ASN A 252 -24.68 5.33 -14.93
CA ASN A 252 -24.42 3.90 -15.08
C ASN A 252 -24.23 3.21 -13.72
N ALA A 253 -23.62 3.91 -12.77
CA ALA A 253 -23.51 3.45 -11.39
C ALA A 253 -23.61 4.61 -10.39
N VAL A 254 -23.95 4.27 -9.15
CA VAL A 254 -24.03 5.21 -8.03
C VAL A 254 -23.17 4.67 -6.90
N ILE A 255 -22.21 5.46 -6.40
CA ILE A 255 -21.48 5.18 -5.16
C ILE A 255 -22.06 6.06 -4.06
N VAL A 256 -22.60 5.43 -3.03
CA VAL A 256 -23.21 6.14 -1.89
C VAL A 256 -22.26 6.12 -0.70
N VAL A 257 -21.61 7.27 -0.47
CA VAL A 257 -20.68 7.50 0.66
C VAL A 257 -21.32 8.35 1.77
N SER A 258 -22.61 8.63 1.68
CA SER A 258 -23.34 9.45 2.65
C SER A 258 -23.42 8.81 4.04
N SER A 259 -23.44 9.65 5.06
CA SER A 259 -23.69 9.28 6.47
C SER A 259 -25.17 9.32 6.86
N THR A 260 -26.07 9.44 5.89
CA THR A 260 -27.53 9.41 6.07
C THR A 260 -28.16 8.40 5.12
N THR A 261 -29.36 7.90 5.44
CA THR A 261 -30.06 6.87 4.66
C THR A 261 -30.66 7.41 3.36
N LYS A 262 -31.14 8.66 3.35
CA LYS A 262 -31.86 9.25 2.20
C LYS A 262 -31.14 9.07 0.84
N PRO A 263 -29.83 9.32 0.70
CA PRO A 263 -29.15 9.11 -0.58
C PRO A 263 -29.08 7.65 -1.04
N PHE A 264 -29.22 6.67 -0.14
CA PHE A 264 -29.38 5.27 -0.50
C PHE A 264 -30.77 5.03 -1.09
N ASP A 265 -31.81 5.54 -0.43
CA ASP A 265 -33.19 5.40 -0.90
C ASP A 265 -33.38 6.08 -2.28
N ASP A 266 -32.84 7.29 -2.46
CA ASP A 266 -32.98 8.04 -3.70
C ASP A 266 -32.26 7.36 -4.89
N ALA A 267 -31.17 6.64 -4.65
CA ALA A 267 -30.30 6.09 -5.70
C ALA A 267 -31.02 5.16 -6.68
N ILE A 268 -32.00 4.38 -6.20
CA ILE A 268 -32.77 3.46 -7.03
C ILE A 268 -33.66 4.18 -8.06
N HIS A 269 -33.99 5.44 -7.80
CA HIS A 269 -34.90 6.21 -8.63
C HIS A 269 -34.17 6.94 -9.77
N TYR A 270 -32.91 7.33 -9.59
CA TYR A 270 -32.15 8.03 -10.63
C TYR A 270 -31.08 7.20 -11.36
N VAL A 271 -30.62 6.06 -10.83
CA VAL A 271 -29.68 5.18 -11.57
C VAL A 271 -30.31 4.68 -12.88
N LYS A 272 -29.56 4.53 -13.99
CA LYS A 272 -30.11 4.02 -15.25
C LYS A 272 -30.62 2.55 -15.13
N PRO A 273 -31.50 2.07 -16.03
CA PRO A 273 -31.77 0.63 -16.16
C PRO A 273 -30.49 -0.18 -16.38
N MET A 274 -30.39 -1.35 -15.74
CA MET A 274 -29.18 -2.18 -15.63
C MET A 274 -28.04 -1.54 -14.84
N GLY A 275 -28.26 -0.41 -14.16
CA GLY A 275 -27.24 0.26 -13.39
C GLY A 275 -26.97 -0.39 -12.03
N ILE A 276 -25.83 -0.01 -11.44
CA ILE A 276 -25.31 -0.59 -10.20
C ILE A 276 -25.25 0.46 -9.10
N ILE A 277 -25.86 0.18 -7.95
CA ILE A 277 -25.77 0.99 -6.74
C ILE A 277 -24.80 0.31 -5.77
N VAL A 278 -23.74 1.03 -5.39
CA VAL A 278 -22.70 0.59 -4.47
C VAL A 278 -22.85 1.33 -3.14
N ALA A 279 -23.32 0.61 -2.12
CA ALA A 279 -23.43 1.08 -0.76
C ALA A 279 -22.06 1.00 -0.06
N VAL A 280 -21.53 2.16 0.37
CA VAL A 280 -20.23 2.28 1.05
C VAL A 280 -20.37 2.85 2.46
N GLY A 281 -21.15 3.93 2.60
CA GLY A 281 -21.42 4.53 3.91
C GLY A 281 -22.12 3.53 4.85
N LEU A 282 -21.91 3.70 6.16
CA LEU A 282 -22.52 2.87 7.21
C LEU A 282 -23.41 3.70 8.14
N PRO A 283 -24.44 4.42 7.64
CA PRO A 283 -25.39 5.09 8.52
C PRO A 283 -26.22 4.07 9.31
N PRO A 284 -26.72 4.43 10.51
CA PRO A 284 -27.71 3.61 11.18
C PRO A 284 -29.01 3.59 10.36
N GLY A 285 -29.63 2.41 10.24
CA GLY A 285 -30.93 2.24 9.57
C GLY A 285 -30.92 1.22 8.43
N CYS A 286 -31.92 1.32 7.56
CA CYS A 286 -32.12 0.46 6.40
C CYS A 286 -32.20 1.30 5.13
N MET A 287 -31.94 0.68 3.98
CA MET A 287 -32.24 1.23 2.65
C MET A 287 -33.62 0.75 2.21
N ASN A 288 -34.46 1.68 1.73
CA ASN A 288 -35.75 1.37 1.14
C ASN A 288 -35.58 1.13 -0.37
N ALA A 289 -35.40 -0.12 -0.77
CA ALA A 289 -35.28 -0.50 -2.18
C ALA A 289 -36.65 -0.97 -2.72
N ASP A 290 -37.30 -0.15 -3.54
CA ASP A 290 -38.57 -0.51 -4.17
C ASP A 290 -38.39 -1.72 -5.11
N ILE A 291 -39.06 -2.84 -4.77
CA ILE A 291 -38.91 -4.13 -5.47
C ILE A 291 -39.37 -4.01 -6.92
N PHE A 292 -40.48 -3.30 -7.16
CA PHE A 292 -41.05 -3.17 -8.49
C PHE A 292 -40.07 -2.42 -9.43
N THR A 293 -39.56 -1.27 -8.98
CA THR A 293 -38.54 -0.48 -9.68
C THR A 293 -37.26 -1.28 -9.90
N MET A 294 -36.79 -1.99 -8.87
CA MET A 294 -35.57 -2.81 -8.96
C MET A 294 -35.68 -3.88 -10.05
N VAL A 295 -36.79 -4.63 -10.06
CA VAL A 295 -37.04 -5.71 -11.02
C VAL A 295 -37.27 -5.16 -12.42
N LEU A 296 -38.15 -4.17 -12.58
CA LEU A 296 -38.51 -3.61 -13.89
C LEU A 296 -37.30 -2.98 -14.61
N ARG A 297 -36.40 -2.36 -13.85
CA ARG A 297 -35.22 -1.68 -14.38
C ARG A 297 -33.95 -2.53 -14.31
N ASN A 298 -34.05 -3.78 -13.86
CA ASN A 298 -32.93 -4.71 -13.70
C ASN A 298 -31.74 -4.09 -12.92
N ILE A 299 -32.03 -3.40 -11.82
CA ILE A 299 -31.03 -2.70 -11.00
C ILE A 299 -30.30 -3.68 -10.09
N THR A 300 -29.00 -3.49 -9.92
CA THR A 300 -28.18 -4.26 -8.97
C THR A 300 -27.76 -3.39 -7.79
N ILE A 301 -28.03 -3.83 -6.55
CA ILE A 301 -27.57 -3.17 -5.32
C ILE A 301 -26.50 -4.04 -4.67
N LYS A 302 -25.34 -3.47 -4.33
CA LYS A 302 -24.21 -4.19 -3.72
C LYS A 302 -23.61 -3.39 -2.57
N GLY A 303 -23.24 -4.09 -1.50
CA GLY A 303 -22.34 -3.53 -0.49
C GLY A 303 -20.89 -3.57 -0.96
N SER A 304 -20.14 -2.52 -0.68
CA SER A 304 -18.68 -2.49 -0.82
C SER A 304 -18.06 -2.14 0.52
N TYR A 305 -17.33 -3.09 1.10
CA TYR A 305 -16.60 -2.91 2.36
C TYR A 305 -15.21 -2.29 2.09
N VAL A 306 -14.17 -2.74 2.79
CA VAL A 306 -12.78 -2.40 2.49
C VAL A 306 -12.20 -3.35 1.43
N GLY A 307 -11.11 -2.96 0.79
CA GLY A 307 -10.35 -3.82 -0.12
C GLY A 307 -9.29 -4.67 0.58
N ASN A 308 -8.59 -5.49 -0.19
CA ASN A 308 -7.41 -6.23 0.28
C ASN A 308 -6.10 -5.43 0.09
N ARG A 309 -4.97 -5.93 0.61
CA ARG A 309 -3.64 -5.31 0.46
C ARG A 309 -3.31 -4.94 -0.99
N HIS A 310 -3.54 -5.84 -1.94
CA HIS A 310 -3.20 -5.61 -3.36
C HIS A 310 -4.06 -4.50 -3.98
N GLU A 311 -5.31 -4.37 -3.55
CA GLU A 311 -6.17 -3.26 -3.96
C GLU A 311 -5.69 -1.94 -3.35
N THR A 312 -5.13 -1.95 -2.14
CA THR A 312 -4.50 -0.77 -1.53
C THR A 312 -3.24 -0.35 -2.26
N GLU A 313 -2.36 -1.30 -2.58
CA GLU A 313 -1.15 -1.05 -3.37
C GLU A 313 -1.50 -0.47 -4.76
N ALA A 314 -2.51 -1.02 -5.42
CA ALA A 314 -3.01 -0.49 -6.70
C ALA A 314 -3.60 0.93 -6.56
N ALA A 315 -4.34 1.21 -5.48
CA ALA A 315 -4.87 2.54 -5.22
C ALA A 315 -3.77 3.57 -4.96
N LEU A 316 -2.71 3.20 -4.23
CA LEU A 316 -1.54 4.05 -4.00
C LEU A 316 -0.78 4.33 -5.30
N GLU A 317 -0.60 3.31 -6.13
CA GLU A 317 0.08 3.45 -7.44
C GLU A 317 -0.70 4.39 -8.36
N ILE A 318 -2.02 4.23 -8.46
CA ILE A 318 -2.89 5.13 -9.24
C ILE A 318 -2.80 6.55 -8.68
N ALA A 319 -2.87 6.70 -7.36
CA ALA A 319 -2.79 8.01 -6.75
C ALA A 319 -1.45 8.71 -7.03
N CYS A 320 -0.34 7.96 -6.98
CA CYS A 320 0.99 8.46 -7.30
C CYS A 320 1.09 8.90 -8.76
N ARG A 321 0.65 8.06 -9.71
CA ARG A 321 0.78 8.32 -11.15
C ARG A 321 -0.16 9.40 -11.67
N SER A 322 -1.37 9.47 -11.11
CA SER A 322 -2.41 10.42 -11.52
C SER A 322 -2.41 11.71 -10.71
N GLY A 323 -1.49 11.87 -9.75
CA GLY A 323 -1.41 13.05 -8.91
C GLY A 323 -2.63 13.25 -8.00
N ILE A 324 -3.25 12.16 -7.54
CA ILE A 324 -4.39 12.23 -6.62
C ILE A 324 -3.87 12.65 -5.25
N ILE A 325 -4.36 13.79 -4.77
CA ILE A 325 -3.99 14.34 -3.46
C ILE A 325 -5.28 14.38 -2.60
N PRO A 326 -5.36 13.57 -1.53
CA PRO A 326 -6.44 13.73 -0.56
C PRO A 326 -6.38 15.13 0.07
N PRO A 327 -7.50 15.82 0.30
CA PRO A 327 -7.48 17.02 1.12
C PRO A 327 -7.31 16.63 2.60
N TYR A 328 -6.13 16.87 3.17
CA TYR A 328 -5.82 16.61 4.58
C TYR A 328 -4.99 17.71 5.23
N LYS A 329 -4.98 17.72 6.57
CA LYS A 329 -4.08 18.53 7.41
C LYS A 329 -3.22 17.58 8.24
N VAL A 330 -1.93 17.86 8.29
CA VAL A 330 -1.02 17.19 9.23
C VAL A 330 -1.13 17.90 10.57
N LEU A 331 -1.45 17.14 11.61
CA LEU A 331 -1.59 17.58 13.00
C LEU A 331 -0.62 16.79 13.87
N ASP A 332 -0.26 17.30 15.03
CA ASP A 332 0.54 16.52 15.97
C ASP A 332 -0.32 15.48 16.70
N ALA A 333 0.27 14.35 17.09
CA ALA A 333 -0.46 13.27 17.76
C ALA A 333 -1.27 13.73 19.00
N HIS A 334 -0.81 14.78 19.69
CA HIS A 334 -1.50 15.33 20.86
C HIS A 334 -2.81 16.04 20.58
N GLU A 335 -3.09 16.32 19.31
CA GLU A 335 -4.35 16.91 18.87
C GLU A 335 -5.45 15.86 18.66
N LEU A 336 -5.15 14.55 18.72
CA LEU A 336 -6.14 13.47 18.51
C LEU A 336 -7.44 13.65 19.33
N PRO A 337 -7.41 13.99 20.64
CA PRO A 337 -8.65 14.23 21.38
C PRO A 337 -9.48 15.38 20.80
N LYS A 338 -8.83 16.45 20.32
CA LYS A 338 -9.52 17.57 19.69
C LYS A 338 -10.10 17.19 18.33
N VAL A 339 -9.39 16.37 17.55
CA VAL A 339 -9.91 15.82 16.29
C VAL A 339 -11.20 15.04 16.54
N TYR A 340 -11.24 14.20 17.57
CA TYR A 340 -12.46 13.45 17.92
C TYR A 340 -13.61 14.34 18.38
N GLU A 341 -13.33 15.40 19.14
CA GLU A 341 -14.33 16.41 19.53
C GLU A 341 -14.92 17.11 18.29
N LEU A 342 -14.07 17.55 17.35
CA LEU A 342 -14.51 18.16 16.09
C LEU A 342 -15.35 17.19 15.23
N MET A 343 -14.99 15.91 15.23
CA MET A 343 -15.77 14.88 14.53
C MET A 343 -17.13 14.65 15.18
N GLU A 344 -17.20 14.62 16.52
CA GLU A 344 -18.45 14.48 17.26
C GLU A 344 -19.41 15.64 16.99
N ASN A 345 -18.89 16.86 16.93
CA ASN A 345 -19.68 18.07 16.66
C ASN A 345 -19.98 18.27 15.15
N GLY A 346 -19.43 17.45 14.27
CA GLY A 346 -19.56 17.62 12.81
C GLY A 346 -18.83 18.84 12.25
N GLU A 347 -17.85 19.36 12.99
CA GLU A 347 -17.05 20.56 12.69
C GLU A 347 -15.73 20.23 11.97
N MET A 348 -15.42 18.94 11.78
CA MET A 348 -14.17 18.53 11.14
C MET A 348 -14.18 18.83 9.63
N GLU A 349 -13.35 19.80 9.22
CA GLU A 349 -13.14 20.12 7.81
C GLU A 349 -11.99 19.31 7.20
N GLY A 350 -12.30 18.52 6.16
CA GLY A 350 -11.30 17.70 5.46
C GLY A 350 -10.89 16.46 6.28
N ARG A 351 -9.64 16.04 6.14
CA ARG A 351 -9.08 14.88 6.85
C ARG A 351 -7.93 15.29 7.76
N ALA A 352 -7.75 14.56 8.86
CA ALA A 352 -6.61 14.70 9.74
C ALA A 352 -5.61 13.56 9.51
N VAL A 353 -4.33 13.89 9.49
CA VAL A 353 -3.21 12.95 9.55
C VAL A 353 -2.36 13.34 10.75
N LEU A 354 -2.23 12.45 11.72
CA LEU A 354 -1.42 12.67 12.90
C LEU A 354 0.04 12.35 12.59
N ARG A 355 0.94 13.27 12.93
CA ARG A 355 2.38 13.02 13.06
C ARG A 355 2.63 12.36 14.40
N ILE A 356 3.01 11.09 14.36
CA ILE A 356 3.23 10.24 15.54
C ILE A 356 4.70 10.28 16.00
N ALA A 357 5.62 10.24 15.05
CA ALA A 357 7.05 10.33 15.28
C ALA A 357 7.70 11.17 14.18
N ASP A 358 8.82 11.82 14.51
CA ASP A 358 9.60 12.54 13.52
C ASP A 358 10.18 11.59 12.47
N ASP A 359 10.21 12.09 11.24
CA ASP A 359 10.85 11.51 10.04
C ASP A 359 12.37 11.48 10.13
N LYS A 360 12.95 12.22 11.09
CA LYS A 360 14.36 12.14 11.47
C LYS A 360 14.62 10.80 12.15
N VAL A 361 14.82 9.78 11.34
CA VAL A 361 15.54 8.57 11.72
C VAL A 361 16.95 9.03 12.12
N GLN A 362 17.16 9.29 13.40
CA GLN A 362 18.50 9.26 13.97
C GLN A 362 18.96 7.81 13.88
N SER A 363 19.49 7.43 12.72
CA SER A 363 20.58 6.47 12.71
C SER A 363 21.72 7.19 13.40
N THR A 364 21.83 7.03 14.71
CA THR A 364 23.07 7.42 15.39
C THR A 364 24.12 6.50 14.81
N PRO A 365 25.09 6.99 14.00
CA PRO A 365 26.17 6.14 13.55
C PRO A 365 26.95 5.80 14.80
N VAL A 366 26.87 4.54 15.25
CA VAL A 366 27.82 4.04 16.22
C VAL A 366 29.15 4.01 15.48
N ARG A 367 29.96 5.06 15.67
CA ARG A 367 31.39 4.99 15.36
C ARG A 367 31.97 3.95 16.30
N LEU A 368 32.20 2.74 15.78
CA LEU A 368 33.12 1.79 16.40
C LEU A 368 34.52 2.44 16.35
N THR A 369 34.89 3.14 17.43
CA THR A 369 36.29 3.49 17.70
C THR A 369 37.01 2.24 18.16
N ALA A 370 37.27 1.34 17.23
CA ALA A 370 38.34 0.38 17.32
C ALA A 370 39.21 0.61 16.09
N GLN A 371 40.35 1.27 16.28
CA GLN A 371 41.42 1.25 15.29
C GLN A 371 41.89 -0.19 15.16
N LEU A 372 41.34 -0.92 14.20
CA LEU A 372 41.99 -2.11 13.67
C LEU A 372 42.93 -1.62 12.58
N GLU A 373 44.23 -1.63 12.88
CA GLU A 373 45.24 -1.48 11.82
C GLU A 373 45.12 -2.68 10.87
N PRO A 374 44.99 -2.45 9.55
CA PRO A 374 44.92 -3.55 8.60
C PRO A 374 46.29 -4.21 8.46
N ARG A 375 46.40 -5.45 8.94
CA ARG A 375 47.51 -6.34 8.59
C ARG A 375 47.32 -6.83 7.16
N PHE A 376 47.83 -6.09 6.19
CA PHE A 376 47.91 -6.53 4.80
C PHE A 376 48.86 -7.73 4.68
N CYS A 377 48.35 -8.89 4.26
CA CYS A 377 49.15 -10.06 3.91
C CYS A 377 48.71 -10.57 2.52
N PRO A 378 49.53 -10.41 1.46
CA PRO A 378 49.11 -10.57 0.07
C PRO A 378 48.88 -12.01 -0.42
N GLU A 379 49.12 -13.02 0.42
CA GLU A 379 49.14 -14.44 0.00
C GLU A 379 47.78 -15.16 0.10
N GLN A 380 46.72 -14.51 0.59
CA GLN A 380 45.46 -15.19 0.99
C GLN A 380 44.18 -14.69 0.31
N PHE A 381 44.25 -13.89 -0.75
CA PHE A 381 43.06 -13.30 -1.38
C PHE A 381 42.81 -13.76 -2.82
N THR A 382 41.53 -13.99 -3.17
CA THR A 382 41.07 -14.17 -4.57
C THR A 382 40.76 -12.81 -5.22
N LEU A 383 40.66 -12.74 -6.55
CA LEU A 383 40.26 -11.51 -7.27
C LEU A 383 38.91 -10.97 -6.79
N GLY A 384 37.95 -11.85 -6.51
CA GLY A 384 36.64 -11.46 -5.97
C GLY A 384 36.75 -10.82 -4.59
N THR A 385 37.60 -11.38 -3.72
CA THR A 385 37.84 -10.82 -2.39
C THR A 385 38.59 -9.48 -2.47
N ARG A 386 39.51 -9.32 -3.43
CA ARG A 386 40.21 -8.05 -3.68
C ARG A 386 39.28 -6.97 -4.21
N LEU A 387 38.35 -7.31 -5.11
CA LEU A 387 37.36 -6.38 -5.64
C LEU A 387 36.33 -5.97 -4.58
N ALA A 388 35.86 -6.93 -3.77
CA ALA A 388 35.01 -6.65 -2.61
C ALA A 388 35.66 -5.63 -1.67
N TYR A 389 36.94 -5.83 -1.31
CA TYR A 389 37.68 -4.90 -0.46
C TYR A 389 37.82 -3.50 -1.08
N ARG A 390 38.05 -3.42 -2.39
CA ARG A 390 38.13 -2.13 -3.12
C ARG A 390 36.78 -1.42 -3.19
N LEU A 391 35.69 -2.16 -3.27
CA LEU A 391 34.34 -1.60 -3.25
C LEU A 391 33.99 -1.06 -1.86
N GLU A 392 34.42 -1.75 -0.79
CA GLU A 392 34.28 -1.26 0.58
C GLU A 392 35.09 0.03 0.83
N GLU A 393 36.33 0.11 0.34
CA GLU A 393 37.15 1.35 0.41
C GLU A 393 36.50 2.53 -0.32
N LEU A 394 35.68 2.27 -1.33
CA LEU A 394 34.93 3.27 -2.09
C LEU A 394 33.55 3.57 -1.49
N GLY A 395 33.21 2.99 -0.34
CA GLY A 395 31.96 3.25 0.39
C GLY A 395 30.76 2.45 -0.13
N VAL A 396 30.97 1.40 -0.92
CA VAL A 396 29.92 0.50 -1.38
C VAL A 396 29.73 -0.63 -0.37
N THR A 397 28.58 -0.63 0.32
CA THR A 397 28.30 -1.53 1.46
C THR A 397 27.39 -2.71 1.13
N ASP A 398 26.71 -2.68 -0.02
CA ASP A 398 25.74 -3.69 -0.44
C ASP A 398 26.24 -4.40 -1.69
N TYR A 399 26.90 -5.54 -1.50
CA TYR A 399 27.33 -6.44 -2.56
C TYR A 399 27.25 -7.89 -2.08
N PHE A 400 27.00 -8.82 -3.01
CA PHE A 400 27.06 -10.25 -2.73
C PHE A 400 28.14 -10.87 -3.59
N ALA A 401 29.19 -11.37 -2.95
CA ALA A 401 30.22 -12.17 -3.62
C ALA A 401 29.89 -13.65 -3.39
N VAL A 402 29.73 -14.42 -4.47
CA VAL A 402 29.65 -15.89 -4.39
C VAL A 402 31.06 -16.42 -4.17
N PRO A 403 31.39 -17.00 -3.00
CA PRO A 403 32.69 -17.62 -2.81
C PRO A 403 32.65 -19.01 -3.47
N GLY A 404 33.52 -19.26 -4.45
CA GLY A 404 33.77 -20.61 -4.93
C GLY A 404 33.62 -20.90 -6.43
N ASP A 405 33.78 -19.94 -7.33
CA ASP A 405 33.93 -20.26 -8.76
C ASP A 405 35.42 -20.38 -9.13
N PHE A 406 35.82 -21.62 -9.37
CA PHE A 406 37.19 -22.07 -9.36
C PHE A 406 37.99 -21.62 -10.59
N ASN A 407 39.10 -20.95 -10.28
CA ASN A 407 40.41 -21.15 -10.89
C ASN A 407 40.51 -20.84 -12.39
N LEU A 408 40.66 -19.54 -12.72
CA LEU A 408 41.14 -19.11 -14.03
C LEU A 408 42.46 -19.79 -14.42
N GLY A 409 43.30 -20.18 -13.44
CA GLY A 409 44.49 -21.00 -13.69
C GLY A 409 44.17 -22.42 -14.20
N LEU A 410 43.11 -23.07 -13.70
CA LEU A 410 42.66 -24.36 -14.24
C LEU A 410 42.09 -24.19 -15.65
N LEU A 411 41.36 -23.09 -15.91
CA LEU A 411 40.85 -22.76 -17.23
C LEU A 411 42.02 -22.50 -18.21
N ASP A 412 43.05 -21.78 -17.79
CA ASP A 412 44.27 -21.53 -18.57
C ASP A 412 45.06 -22.82 -18.84
N GLU A 413 45.11 -23.76 -17.90
CA GLU A 413 45.71 -25.10 -18.10
C GLU A 413 44.87 -25.99 -19.03
N LEU A 414 43.54 -25.94 -18.94
CA LEU A 414 42.63 -26.64 -19.85
C LEU A 414 42.73 -26.06 -21.28
N LEU A 415 42.87 -24.75 -21.43
CA LEU A 415 43.01 -24.07 -22.73
C LEU A 415 44.36 -24.35 -23.42
N LYS A 416 45.40 -24.72 -22.66
CA LYS A 416 46.67 -25.23 -23.22
C LYS A 416 46.53 -26.65 -23.80
N ASN A 417 45.46 -27.37 -23.49
CA ASN A 417 45.21 -28.71 -24.00
C ASN A 417 44.49 -28.66 -25.36
N GLY A 418 45.27 -28.84 -26.44
CA GLY A 418 44.76 -28.83 -27.82
C GLY A 418 43.77 -29.96 -28.18
N TYR A 419 43.52 -30.91 -27.27
CA TYR A 419 42.58 -32.00 -27.46
C TYR A 419 41.19 -31.74 -26.86
N ILE A 420 40.99 -30.64 -26.11
CA ILE A 420 39.66 -30.29 -25.59
C ILE A 420 38.79 -29.81 -26.75
N ARG A 421 37.66 -30.49 -26.97
CA ARG A 421 36.72 -30.20 -28.06
C ARG A 421 35.40 -29.56 -27.58
N MET A 422 35.07 -29.66 -26.30
CA MET A 422 33.83 -29.11 -25.74
C MET A 422 33.97 -28.85 -24.24
N ILE A 423 33.40 -27.74 -23.75
CA ILE A 423 33.20 -27.43 -22.33
C ILE A 423 31.70 -27.21 -22.13
N GLY A 424 31.06 -28.05 -21.32
CA GLY A 424 29.66 -27.88 -20.91
C GLY A 424 29.56 -27.02 -19.66
N CYS A 425 28.54 -26.18 -19.54
CA CYS A 425 28.30 -25.37 -18.36
C CYS A 425 26.86 -25.47 -17.87
N CYS A 426 26.66 -25.39 -16.54
CA CYS A 426 25.42 -25.71 -15.86
C CYS A 426 24.50 -24.51 -15.60
N THR A 427 24.91 -23.27 -15.92
CA THR A 427 24.12 -22.05 -15.67
C THR A 427 24.28 -20.99 -16.78
N GLU A 428 23.24 -20.20 -17.02
CA GLU A 428 23.18 -19.21 -18.11
C GLU A 428 24.21 -18.08 -17.98
N LEU A 429 24.60 -17.73 -16.75
CA LEU A 429 25.56 -16.65 -16.49
C LEU A 429 26.97 -17.02 -16.97
N ASN A 430 27.38 -18.27 -16.81
CA ASN A 430 28.70 -18.74 -17.22
C ASN A 430 28.80 -18.96 -18.74
N ALA A 431 27.66 -19.22 -19.39
CA ALA A 431 27.58 -19.38 -20.84
C ALA A 431 27.92 -18.08 -21.59
N GLY A 432 27.51 -16.92 -21.05
CA GLY A 432 27.86 -15.61 -21.60
C GLY A 432 29.36 -15.29 -21.52
N TYR A 433 29.99 -15.57 -20.38
CA TYR A 433 31.44 -15.35 -20.20
C TYR A 433 32.27 -16.31 -21.04
N ALA A 434 31.84 -17.56 -21.21
CA ALA A 434 32.46 -18.51 -22.11
C ALA A 434 32.36 -18.07 -23.58
N ALA A 435 31.20 -17.54 -24.00
CA ALA A 435 31.03 -16.98 -25.34
C ALA A 435 32.01 -15.81 -25.59
N ASP A 436 32.08 -14.88 -24.65
CA ASP A 436 32.93 -13.70 -24.74
C ASP A 436 34.44 -14.06 -24.71
N GLY A 437 34.83 -15.01 -23.86
CA GLY A 437 36.19 -15.56 -23.84
C GLY A 437 36.58 -16.24 -25.16
N TYR A 438 35.70 -17.08 -25.70
CA TYR A 438 35.91 -17.75 -26.99
C TYR A 438 35.96 -16.75 -28.15
N ALA A 439 35.07 -15.75 -28.17
CA ALA A 439 35.09 -14.71 -29.19
C ALA A 439 36.43 -13.95 -29.18
N ARG A 440 37.04 -13.71 -28.02
CA ARG A 440 38.36 -13.04 -27.96
C ARG A 440 39.50 -13.89 -28.52
N THR A 441 39.49 -15.20 -28.29
CA THR A 441 40.62 -16.09 -28.64
C THR A 441 40.44 -16.79 -29.99
N SER A 442 39.20 -16.90 -30.47
CA SER A 442 38.88 -17.48 -31.77
C SER A 442 39.38 -16.60 -32.93
N PRO A 443 39.95 -17.19 -33.99
CA PRO A 443 40.30 -16.48 -35.22
C PRO A 443 39.12 -15.72 -35.84
N GLY A 444 37.90 -16.25 -35.67
CA GLY A 444 36.67 -15.66 -36.22
C GLY A 444 36.13 -14.47 -35.44
N LYS A 445 36.66 -14.19 -34.24
CA LYS A 445 36.28 -13.08 -33.36
C LYS A 445 34.78 -12.96 -33.01
N VAL A 446 34.03 -14.04 -33.23
CA VAL A 446 32.59 -14.15 -32.96
C VAL A 446 32.32 -15.47 -32.25
N ALA A 447 31.46 -15.43 -31.25
CA ALA A 447 30.92 -16.62 -30.59
C ALA A 447 29.42 -16.48 -30.41
N VAL A 448 28.70 -17.57 -30.69
CA VAL A 448 27.26 -17.68 -30.42
C VAL A 448 27.06 -18.85 -29.49
N VAL A 449 26.43 -18.60 -28.34
CA VAL A 449 26.13 -19.64 -27.35
C VAL A 449 24.62 -19.79 -27.23
N PHE A 450 24.16 -21.02 -27.43
CA PHE A 450 22.77 -21.41 -27.25
C PHE A 450 22.66 -22.21 -25.95
N VAL A 451 21.81 -21.75 -25.03
CA VAL A 451 21.47 -22.48 -23.81
C VAL A 451 19.98 -22.78 -23.87
N THR A 452 19.61 -24.05 -23.72
CA THR A 452 18.22 -24.48 -23.65
C THR A 452 17.70 -24.29 -22.23
N PHE A 453 16.66 -23.49 -22.05
CA PHE A 453 16.02 -23.29 -20.75
C PHE A 453 14.95 -24.40 -20.54
N MET A 454 15.23 -25.34 -19.64
CA MET A 454 14.36 -26.46 -19.21
C MET A 454 14.03 -27.58 -20.21
N VAL A 455 13.69 -28.74 -19.67
CA VAL A 455 13.00 -29.83 -20.39
C VAL A 455 11.74 -29.26 -21.06
N GLY A 456 11.76 -29.08 -22.39
CA GLY A 456 10.55 -29.02 -23.22
C GLY A 456 10.08 -27.68 -23.84
N GLY A 457 10.88 -26.62 -23.98
CA GLY A 457 10.39 -25.39 -24.67
C GLY A 457 11.48 -24.52 -25.31
N LEU A 458 11.21 -24.02 -26.52
CA LEU A 458 12.17 -23.40 -27.47
C LEU A 458 12.87 -22.13 -26.96
N SER A 459 14.22 -22.11 -27.07
CA SER A 459 15.09 -20.95 -26.84
C SER A 459 15.38 -20.19 -28.13
N LEU A 460 15.42 -18.85 -28.10
CA LEU A 460 15.59 -18.02 -29.30
C LEU A 460 16.79 -17.06 -29.30
N ILE A 461 17.90 -17.41 -28.61
CA ILE A 461 19.21 -16.70 -28.51
C ILE A 461 19.38 -15.90 -27.21
N ASN A 462 20.44 -16.22 -26.44
CA ASN A 462 20.74 -15.58 -25.15
C ASN A 462 21.98 -14.67 -25.17
N ALA A 463 22.98 -14.96 -26.00
CA ALA A 463 24.17 -14.11 -26.16
C ALA A 463 24.79 -14.25 -27.55
N ILE A 464 25.09 -13.11 -28.18
CA ILE A 464 25.95 -13.00 -29.35
C ILE A 464 27.07 -12.05 -28.96
N ALA A 465 28.31 -12.53 -28.98
CA ALA A 465 29.49 -11.72 -28.73
C ALA A 465 30.32 -11.62 -30.01
N GLY A 466 30.68 -10.40 -30.40
CA GLY A 466 31.50 -10.14 -31.58
C GLY A 466 32.25 -8.82 -31.44
N TYR A 467 33.48 -8.78 -31.93
CA TYR A 467 34.26 -7.55 -32.04
C TYR A 467 34.15 -7.00 -33.48
N PRO A 468 33.91 -5.70 -33.67
CA PRO A 468 33.96 -5.12 -35.01
C PRO A 468 35.40 -5.26 -35.56
N LYS A 469 35.53 -5.83 -36.76
CA LYS A 469 36.76 -5.67 -37.55
C LYS A 469 36.95 -4.18 -37.74
N ILE A 470 37.97 -3.61 -37.11
CA ILE A 470 38.48 -2.30 -37.50
C ILE A 470 38.93 -2.48 -38.96
N LEU A 471 38.16 -1.91 -39.89
CA LEU A 471 38.55 -1.82 -41.29
C LEU A 471 39.77 -0.90 -41.34
N GLY A 472 40.95 -1.51 -41.51
CA GLY A 472 42.14 -0.87 -42.04
C GLY A 472 42.21 -1.16 -43.54
#